data_AF-A0A351A1A1-F1
#
_entry.id   AF-A0A351A1A1-F1
#
_cell.length_a   1.000
_cell.length_b   1.000
_cell.length_c   1.000
_cell.angle_alpha   90.00
_cell.angle_beta   90.00
_cell.angle_gamma   90.00
#
_symmetry.space_group_name_H-M   'P 1'
#
loop_
_entity.id
_entity.type
_entity.pdbx_description
1 polymer ?
#
loop_
_entity_poly.entity_id
_entity_poly.type
_entity_poly.pdbx_seq_one_letter_code
_entity_poly.pdbx_strand_id
1 'polypeptide(L)'
;RGGGRSSARETAVRVAAGAIARKWLQERYGIVIRACMTALGPIEIPFVSWDEVDGNPFFAPNAAIVPQLEAYMDELRKSGDSIGARIDVVASGVPVGWGEPVYGRLDADIAYAMMGINAVKGVEIGAGFASVAQRGTEHGDEMTPEGFLSNHAGGVLGGISTGQDVIASIAIKPTSS
;
A
#
# COMPACT_ATOMS: atom_id res chain seq x y z
N ARG A 1 -5.45 18.77 -23.49
CA ARG A 1 -4.39 17.77 -23.72
C ARG A 1 -4.48 16.75 -22.59
N GLY A 2 -5.07 15.57 -22.84
CA GLY A 2 -5.45 14.61 -21.78
C GLY A 2 -4.25 13.85 -21.19
N GLY A 3 -4.09 13.90 -19.86
CA GLY A 3 -2.95 13.34 -19.12
C GLY A 3 -2.89 11.80 -19.06
N GLY A 4 -3.98 11.10 -19.36
CA GLY A 4 -4.05 9.63 -19.24
C GLY A 4 -3.01 8.88 -20.09
N ARG A 5 -2.75 9.33 -21.31
CA ARG A 5 -1.79 8.68 -22.24
C ARG A 5 -0.32 8.89 -21.85
N SER A 6 -0.03 9.94 -21.07
CA SER A 6 1.31 10.19 -20.52
C SER A 6 1.58 9.33 -19.29
N SER A 7 0.56 9.16 -18.42
CA SER A 7 0.68 8.44 -17.15
C SER A 7 1.09 6.98 -17.32
N ALA A 8 0.44 6.24 -18.24
CA ALA A 8 0.76 4.83 -18.46
C ALA A 8 2.19 4.60 -18.98
N ARG A 9 2.72 5.53 -19.79
CA ARG A 9 4.08 5.45 -20.33
C ARG A 9 5.14 5.71 -19.26
N GLU A 10 4.86 6.66 -18.36
CA GLU A 10 5.75 6.95 -17.23
C GLU A 10 5.80 5.78 -16.25
N THR A 11 4.65 5.17 -15.96
CA THR A 11 4.56 4.02 -15.05
C THR A 11 5.30 2.78 -15.60
N ALA A 12 5.29 2.55 -16.92
CA ALA A 12 5.90 1.36 -17.52
C ALA A 12 7.38 1.18 -17.17
N VAL A 13 8.17 2.26 -17.17
CA VAL A 13 9.61 2.20 -16.84
C VAL A 13 9.82 1.85 -15.36
N ARG A 14 9.03 2.45 -14.46
CA ARG A 14 9.10 2.18 -13.02
C ARG A 14 8.69 0.74 -12.71
N VAL A 15 7.66 0.22 -13.38
CA VAL A 15 7.22 -1.17 -13.24
C VAL A 15 8.29 -2.14 -13.74
N ALA A 16 8.92 -1.87 -14.89
CA ALA A 16 9.99 -2.72 -15.41
C ALA A 16 11.20 -2.77 -14.48
N ALA A 17 11.66 -1.62 -13.98
CA ALA A 17 12.75 -1.56 -13.00
C ALA A 17 12.36 -2.24 -11.68
N GLY A 18 11.13 -2.00 -11.21
CA GLY A 18 10.57 -2.62 -10.01
C GLY A 18 10.49 -4.14 -10.10
N ALA A 19 10.19 -4.70 -11.29
CA ALA A 19 10.17 -6.15 -11.49
C ALA A 19 11.55 -6.80 -11.31
N ILE A 20 12.62 -6.12 -11.77
CA ILE A 20 14.01 -6.57 -11.56
C ILE A 20 14.35 -6.55 -10.07
N ALA A 21 14.06 -5.43 -9.39
CA ALA A 21 14.29 -5.28 -7.96
C ALA A 21 13.51 -6.33 -7.14
N ARG A 22 12.22 -6.51 -7.44
CA ARG A 22 11.35 -7.51 -6.79
C ARG A 22 11.89 -8.91 -6.95
N LYS A 23 12.34 -9.29 -8.15
CA LYS A 23 12.92 -10.62 -8.41
C LYS A 23 14.21 -10.82 -7.60
N TRP A 24 15.12 -9.84 -7.60
CA TRP A 24 16.37 -9.94 -6.84
C TRP A 24 16.12 -10.02 -5.33
N LEU A 25 15.22 -9.21 -4.79
CA LEU A 25 14.84 -9.22 -3.37
C LEU A 25 14.25 -10.58 -2.97
N GLN A 26 13.40 -11.16 -3.81
CA GLN A 26 12.83 -12.49 -3.60
C GLN A 26 13.92 -13.57 -3.60
N GLU A 27 14.82 -13.59 -4.59
CA GLU A 27 15.86 -14.61 -4.71
C GLU A 27 16.92 -14.50 -3.60
N ARG A 28 17.30 -13.27 -3.22
CA ARG A 28 18.39 -13.03 -2.28
C ARG A 28 17.97 -13.07 -0.81
N TYR A 29 16.76 -12.60 -0.50
CA TYR A 29 16.28 -12.41 0.87
C TYR A 29 14.93 -13.10 1.14
N GLY A 30 14.28 -13.68 0.13
CA GLY A 30 12.94 -14.26 0.28
C GLY A 30 11.83 -13.21 0.42
N ILE A 31 12.13 -11.93 0.16
CA ILE A 31 11.17 -10.83 0.36
C ILE A 31 10.05 -10.92 -0.67
N VAL A 32 8.82 -10.96 -0.17
CA VAL A 32 7.60 -10.97 -0.98
C VAL A 32 6.92 -9.61 -0.88
N ILE A 33 6.80 -8.91 -2.01
CA ILE A 33 6.08 -7.63 -2.11
C ILE A 33 4.73 -7.88 -2.80
N ARG A 34 3.63 -7.47 -2.16
CA ARG A 34 2.26 -7.60 -2.66
C ARG A 34 1.48 -6.31 -2.40
N ALA A 35 0.45 -6.06 -3.18
CA ALA A 35 -0.43 -4.91 -3.03
C ALA A 35 -1.87 -5.29 -3.36
N CYS A 36 -2.84 -4.61 -2.75
CA CYS A 36 -4.26 -4.83 -3.02
C CYS A 36 -5.06 -3.55 -2.77
N MET A 37 -6.24 -3.44 -3.40
CA MET A 37 -7.14 -2.33 -3.15
C MET A 37 -7.97 -2.63 -1.89
N THR A 38 -7.93 -1.70 -0.93
CA THR A 38 -8.58 -1.86 0.39
C THR A 38 -9.77 -0.93 0.60
N ALA A 39 -9.98 0.04 -0.29
CA ALA A 39 -11.23 0.78 -0.36
C ALA A 39 -11.49 1.36 -1.76
N LEU A 40 -12.76 1.48 -2.12
CA LEU A 40 -13.25 2.20 -3.29
C LEU A 40 -14.34 3.19 -2.86
N GLY A 41 -13.97 4.47 -2.77
CA GLY A 41 -14.83 5.49 -2.18
C GLY A 41 -15.29 5.11 -0.76
N PRO A 42 -16.61 5.03 -0.51
CA PRO A 42 -17.14 4.65 0.80
C PRO A 42 -17.12 3.14 1.07
N ILE A 43 -16.75 2.30 0.09
CA ILE A 43 -16.77 0.85 0.23
C ILE A 43 -15.41 0.39 0.73
N GLU A 44 -15.34 -0.03 1.98
CA GLU A 44 -14.17 -0.73 2.53
C GLU A 44 -14.13 -2.17 2.02
N ILE A 45 -12.93 -2.65 1.70
CA ILE A 45 -12.69 -4.00 1.18
C ILE A 45 -11.94 -4.78 2.25
N PRO A 46 -12.63 -5.61 3.05
CA PRO A 46 -11.98 -6.37 4.11
C PRO A 46 -11.08 -7.44 3.51
N PHE A 47 -9.87 -7.56 4.06
CA PHE A 47 -8.89 -8.55 3.61
C PHE A 47 -9.33 -9.98 3.95
N VAL A 48 -9.40 -10.86 2.95
CA VAL A 48 -9.67 -12.30 3.12
C VAL A 48 -8.46 -13.13 2.74
N SER A 49 -7.93 -12.97 1.52
CA SER A 49 -6.76 -13.71 1.06
C SER A 49 -6.00 -12.99 -0.05
N TRP A 50 -4.68 -13.22 -0.09
CA TRP A 50 -3.85 -12.83 -1.23
C TRP A 50 -4.20 -13.58 -2.51
N ASP A 51 -4.75 -14.79 -2.42
CA ASP A 51 -5.09 -15.62 -3.58
C ASP A 51 -6.24 -15.02 -4.42
N GLU A 52 -7.04 -14.13 -3.82
CA GLU A 52 -8.19 -13.51 -4.47
C GLU A 52 -7.81 -12.25 -5.25
N VAL A 53 -6.67 -11.63 -4.94
CA VAL A 53 -6.24 -10.33 -5.49
C VAL A 53 -6.11 -10.39 -7.01
N ASP A 54 -5.42 -11.38 -7.55
CA ASP A 54 -5.19 -11.49 -9.00
C ASP A 54 -6.42 -12.05 -9.77
N GLY A 55 -7.43 -12.54 -9.04
CA GLY A 55 -8.62 -13.19 -9.60
C GLY A 55 -9.74 -12.24 -10.03
N ASN A 56 -9.58 -10.92 -9.81
CA ASN A 56 -10.62 -9.94 -10.07
C ASN A 56 -10.04 -8.62 -10.61
N PRO A 57 -10.83 -7.78 -11.32
CA PRO A 57 -10.31 -6.58 -11.97
C PRO A 57 -9.97 -5.43 -11.01
N PHE A 58 -10.33 -5.56 -9.73
CA PHE A 58 -10.14 -4.53 -8.71
C PHE A 58 -8.88 -4.74 -7.87
N PHE A 59 -8.17 -5.85 -8.05
CA PHE A 59 -7.11 -6.28 -7.14
C PHE A 59 -7.60 -6.34 -5.68
N ALA A 60 -8.87 -6.70 -5.50
CA ALA A 60 -9.50 -6.80 -4.19
C ALA A 60 -9.08 -8.10 -3.51
N PRO A 61 -8.66 -8.09 -2.24
CA PRO A 61 -8.33 -9.29 -1.47
C PRO A 61 -9.58 -10.02 -0.95
N ASN A 62 -10.74 -9.82 -1.59
CA ASN A 62 -12.03 -10.37 -1.22
C ASN A 62 -12.95 -10.49 -2.45
N ALA A 63 -13.14 -11.69 -2.97
CA ALA A 63 -13.96 -11.98 -4.14
C ALA A 63 -15.46 -11.77 -3.85
N ALA A 64 -15.90 -11.93 -2.61
CA ALA A 64 -17.32 -11.81 -2.24
C ALA A 64 -17.86 -10.38 -2.37
N ILE A 65 -16.99 -9.36 -2.28
CA ILE A 65 -17.38 -7.95 -2.41
C ILE A 65 -17.33 -7.44 -3.87
N VAL A 66 -16.71 -8.20 -4.79
CA VAL A 66 -16.53 -7.79 -6.19
C VAL A 66 -17.85 -7.39 -6.87
N PRO A 67 -18.99 -8.12 -6.72
CA PRO A 67 -20.25 -7.71 -7.32
C PRO A 67 -20.76 -6.34 -6.83
N GLN A 68 -20.49 -5.99 -5.58
CA GLN A 68 -20.84 -4.68 -5.01
C GLN A 68 -19.97 -3.57 -5.62
N LEU A 69 -18.67 -3.84 -5.80
CA LEU A 69 -17.74 -2.90 -6.45
C LEU A 69 -18.12 -2.66 -7.93
N GLU A 70 -18.50 -3.72 -8.66
CA GLU A 70 -18.96 -3.62 -10.05
C GLU A 70 -20.23 -2.77 -10.16
N ALA A 71 -21.23 -3.04 -9.31
CA ALA A 71 -22.47 -2.27 -9.29
C ALA A 71 -22.21 -0.78 -9.02
N TYR A 72 -21.34 -0.47 -8.05
CA TYR A 72 -21.00 0.91 -7.71
C TYR A 72 -20.24 1.62 -8.84
N MET A 73 -19.30 0.94 -9.49
CA MET A 73 -18.60 1.50 -10.66
C MET A 73 -19.52 1.72 -11.86
N ASP A 74 -20.51 0.85 -12.06
CA ASP A 74 -21.51 1.03 -13.12
C ASP A 74 -22.43 2.22 -12.85
N GLU A 75 -22.79 2.48 -11.59
CA GLU A 75 -23.51 3.69 -11.20
C GLU A 75 -22.70 4.95 -11.48
N LEU A 76 -21.43 4.99 -11.06
CA LEU A 76 -20.52 6.12 -11.32
C LEU A 76 -20.33 6.37 -12.82
N ARG A 77 -20.20 5.29 -13.61
CA ARG A 77 -20.08 5.39 -15.07
C ARG A 77 -21.35 5.99 -15.70
N LYS A 78 -22.54 5.62 -15.21
CA LYS A 78 -23.82 6.16 -15.69
C LYS A 78 -23.99 7.64 -15.31
N SER A 79 -23.48 8.06 -14.16
CA SER A 79 -23.52 9.47 -13.73
C SER A 79 -22.40 10.32 -14.32
N GLY A 80 -21.42 9.72 -15.00
CA GLY A 80 -20.25 10.42 -15.52
C GLY A 80 -19.35 10.96 -14.41
N ASP A 81 -19.29 10.26 -13.28
CA ASP A 81 -18.52 10.65 -12.10
C ASP A 81 -17.37 9.65 -11.85
N SER A 82 -16.45 10.00 -10.95
CA SER A 82 -15.34 9.15 -10.55
C SER A 82 -15.15 9.17 -9.04
N ILE A 83 -14.40 8.20 -8.54
CA ILE A 83 -14.19 8.03 -7.10
C ILE A 83 -12.72 7.73 -6.80
N GLY A 84 -12.32 8.02 -5.57
CA GLY A 84 -10.99 7.69 -5.06
C GLY A 84 -10.90 6.24 -4.60
N ALA A 85 -9.68 5.80 -4.31
CA ALA A 85 -9.41 4.46 -3.80
C ALA A 85 -8.28 4.48 -2.77
N ARG A 86 -8.26 3.46 -1.91
CA ARG A 86 -7.13 3.16 -1.02
C ARG A 86 -6.46 1.89 -1.52
N ILE A 87 -5.13 1.91 -1.59
CA ILE A 87 -4.31 0.74 -1.93
C ILE A 87 -3.33 0.51 -0.79
N ASP A 88 -3.26 -0.72 -0.32
CA ASP A 88 -2.28 -1.15 0.68
C ASP A 88 -1.20 -1.99 -0.01
N VAL A 89 0.05 -1.79 0.41
CA VAL A 89 1.24 -2.48 -0.06
C VAL A 89 1.95 -3.08 1.14
N VAL A 90 2.30 -4.36 1.03
CA VAL A 90 2.97 -5.12 2.08
C VAL A 90 4.24 -5.75 1.52
N ALA A 91 5.37 -5.51 2.18
CA ALA A 91 6.62 -6.22 1.95
C ALA A 91 6.92 -7.12 3.16
N SER A 92 6.80 -8.43 2.96
CA SER A 92 7.05 -9.44 3.98
C SER A 92 8.47 -9.99 3.90
N GLY A 93 9.07 -10.30 5.05
CA GLY A 93 10.43 -10.89 5.13
C GLY A 93 11.58 -9.89 4.97
N VAL A 94 11.32 -8.60 5.16
CA VAL A 94 12.36 -7.55 5.11
C VAL A 94 13.30 -7.71 6.32
N PRO A 95 14.62 -7.89 6.13
CA PRO A 95 15.57 -7.97 7.24
C PRO A 95 15.55 -6.73 8.11
N VAL A 96 15.89 -6.87 9.40
CA VAL A 96 16.00 -5.75 10.34
C VAL A 96 17.13 -4.79 9.93
N GLY A 97 16.95 -3.49 10.20
CA GLY A 97 18.01 -2.49 10.08
C GLY A 97 18.18 -1.82 8.72
N TRP A 98 17.26 -2.02 7.77
CA TRP A 98 17.28 -1.31 6.48
C TRP A 98 16.73 0.12 6.66
N GLY A 99 17.51 1.10 6.22
CA GLY A 99 17.22 2.52 6.32
C GLY A 99 18.47 3.30 6.72
N GLU A 100 18.56 4.56 6.30
CA GLU A 100 19.71 5.45 6.52
C GLU A 100 19.30 6.77 7.21
N PRO A 101 18.90 6.73 8.51
CA PRO A 101 18.59 7.95 9.25
C PRO A 101 19.80 8.92 9.29
N VAL A 102 19.59 10.25 9.33
CA VAL A 102 18.31 10.94 9.55
C VAL A 102 17.55 11.24 8.24
N TYR A 103 18.24 11.31 7.09
CA TYR A 103 17.64 11.81 5.85
C TYR A 103 17.21 10.73 4.86
N GLY A 104 17.79 9.52 4.91
CA GLY A 104 17.44 8.37 4.08
C GLY A 104 16.65 7.31 4.86
N ARG A 105 15.74 7.74 5.74
CA ARG A 105 14.89 6.80 6.49
C ARG A 105 14.03 5.99 5.52
N LEU A 106 13.84 4.70 5.82
CA LEU A 106 13.12 3.78 4.94
C LEU A 106 11.68 4.24 4.67
N ASP A 107 10.96 4.68 5.72
CA ASP A 107 9.61 5.23 5.62
C ASP A 107 9.54 6.50 4.76
N ALA A 108 10.55 7.38 4.87
CA ALA A 108 10.64 8.61 4.10
C ALA A 108 10.85 8.32 2.60
N ASP A 109 11.73 7.38 2.26
CA ASP A 109 11.98 6.98 0.87
C ASP A 109 10.77 6.26 0.25
N ILE A 110 10.08 5.41 1.04
CA ILE A 110 8.80 4.81 0.63
C ILE A 110 7.77 5.89 0.36
N ALA A 111 7.60 6.84 1.28
CA ALA A 111 6.64 7.93 1.13
C ALA A 111 6.95 8.80 -0.10
N TYR A 112 8.22 9.12 -0.34
CA TYR A 112 8.68 9.83 -1.52
C TYR A 112 8.33 9.09 -2.81
N ALA A 113 8.67 7.80 -2.89
CA ALA A 113 8.41 6.98 -4.07
C ALA A 113 6.92 6.83 -4.37
N MET A 114 6.11 6.60 -3.32
CA MET A 114 4.67 6.43 -3.42
C MET A 114 3.95 7.72 -3.81
N MET A 115 4.31 8.85 -3.19
CA MET A 115 3.76 10.17 -3.54
C MET A 115 4.12 10.58 -4.98
N GLY A 116 5.20 10.03 -5.53
CA GLY A 116 5.57 10.21 -6.93
C GLY A 116 4.65 9.51 -7.94
N ILE A 117 3.68 8.71 -7.50
CA ILE A 117 2.64 8.11 -8.37
C ILE A 117 1.53 9.15 -8.59
N ASN A 118 1.17 9.38 -9.85
CA ASN A 118 0.11 10.34 -10.18
C ASN A 118 -1.21 9.95 -9.48
N ALA A 119 -1.97 10.97 -9.07
CA ALA A 119 -3.20 10.89 -8.28
C ALA A 119 -3.05 10.46 -6.81
N VAL A 120 -1.85 10.06 -6.34
CA VAL A 120 -1.60 9.88 -4.90
C VAL A 120 -1.68 11.24 -4.18
N LYS A 121 -2.45 11.30 -3.10
CA LYS A 121 -2.63 12.49 -2.27
C LYS A 121 -2.20 12.31 -0.82
N GLY A 122 -1.95 11.09 -0.38
CA GLY A 122 -1.46 10.76 0.95
C GLY A 122 -0.76 9.41 0.94
N VAL A 123 0.24 9.28 1.82
CA VAL A 123 0.92 8.02 2.12
C VAL A 123 0.90 7.83 3.63
N GLU A 124 0.60 6.62 4.05
CA GLU A 124 0.62 6.17 5.44
C GLU A 124 1.58 5.00 5.58
N ILE A 125 2.22 4.89 6.75
CA ILE A 125 3.01 3.72 7.15
C ILE A 125 2.35 3.14 8.41
N GLY A 126 2.20 1.81 8.46
CA GLY A 126 1.59 1.12 9.60
C GLY A 126 0.17 1.60 9.91
N ALA A 127 -0.08 1.98 11.17
CA ALA A 127 -1.35 2.54 11.62
C ALA A 127 -1.73 3.87 10.94
N GLY A 128 -0.78 4.54 10.26
CA GLY A 128 -1.07 5.74 9.49
C GLY A 128 -1.70 6.86 10.32
N PHE A 129 -2.70 7.55 9.76
CA PHE A 129 -3.44 8.60 10.46
C PHE A 129 -4.30 8.06 11.61
N ALA A 130 -4.58 6.76 11.70
CA ALA A 130 -5.27 6.20 12.87
C ALA A 130 -4.46 6.36 14.16
N SER A 131 -3.12 6.49 14.05
CA SER A 131 -2.23 6.78 15.18
C SER A 131 -2.60 8.08 15.92
N VAL A 132 -3.22 9.06 15.26
CA VAL A 132 -3.63 10.34 15.87
C VAL A 132 -4.62 10.14 17.02
N ALA A 133 -5.46 9.10 16.95
CA ALA A 133 -6.45 8.80 17.97
C ALA A 133 -5.95 7.85 19.06
N GLN A 134 -4.74 7.28 18.91
CA GLN A 134 -4.22 6.24 19.79
C GLN A 134 -3.45 6.83 20.98
N ARG A 135 -3.56 6.19 22.14
CA ARG A 135 -2.68 6.48 23.29
C ARG A 135 -1.32 5.82 23.07
N GLY A 136 -0.27 6.36 23.71
CA GLY A 136 1.06 5.73 23.64
C GLY A 136 1.09 4.27 24.12
N THR A 137 0.22 3.93 25.09
CA THR A 137 0.05 2.55 25.58
C THR A 137 -0.66 1.61 24.61
N GLU A 138 -1.34 2.16 23.60
CA GLU A 138 -2.03 1.41 22.55
C GLU A 138 -1.19 1.37 21.27
N HIS A 139 -0.50 2.46 20.94
CA HIS A 139 0.31 2.58 19.73
C HIS A 139 1.65 1.84 19.83
N GLY A 140 2.22 1.75 21.03
CA GLY A 140 3.51 1.12 21.23
C GLY A 140 3.46 -0.37 20.90
N ASP A 141 4.27 -0.80 19.94
CA ASP A 141 4.39 -2.22 19.61
C ASP A 141 5.19 -2.96 20.69
N GLU A 142 4.47 -3.71 21.54
CA GLU A 142 5.06 -4.51 22.62
C GLU A 142 5.90 -5.65 22.05
N MET A 143 7.03 -5.96 22.71
CA MET A 143 7.98 -6.97 22.28
C MET A 143 8.17 -8.05 23.33
N THR A 144 8.13 -9.30 22.89
CA THR A 144 8.43 -10.52 23.65
C THR A 144 9.73 -11.15 23.12
N PRO A 145 10.31 -12.14 23.80
CA PRO A 145 11.45 -12.90 23.26
C PRO A 145 11.18 -13.51 21.87
N GLU A 146 9.91 -13.78 21.55
CA GLU A 146 9.46 -14.33 20.26
C GLU A 146 9.26 -13.26 19.17
N GLY A 147 9.25 -11.98 19.54
CA GLY A 147 9.08 -10.84 18.62
C GLY A 147 7.99 -9.86 19.05
N PHE A 148 7.63 -8.97 18.14
CA PHE A 148 6.58 -7.96 18.35
C PHE A 148 5.18 -8.59 18.36
N LEU A 149 4.31 -8.10 19.25
CA LEU A 149 2.93 -8.55 19.40
C LEU A 149 1.95 -7.84 18.45
N SER A 150 2.32 -6.66 17.98
CA SER A 150 1.54 -5.81 17.07
C SER A 150 2.47 -5.13 16.06
N ASN A 151 1.91 -4.52 15.01
CA ASN A 151 2.67 -3.83 13.96
C ASN A 151 2.06 -2.45 13.63
N HIS A 152 1.80 -1.65 14.66
CA HIS A 152 1.33 -0.26 14.51
C HIS A 152 2.37 0.62 13.81
N ALA A 153 3.65 0.33 13.96
CA ALA A 153 4.75 1.00 13.26
C ALA A 153 4.85 0.63 11.76
N GLY A 154 4.15 -0.41 11.30
CA GLY A 154 4.19 -0.83 9.90
C GLY A 154 5.56 -1.29 9.44
N GLY A 155 6.29 -1.99 10.31
CA GLY A 155 7.59 -2.58 10.03
C GLY A 155 8.75 -1.60 10.03
N VAL A 156 8.53 -0.32 10.39
CA VAL A 156 9.58 0.71 10.42
C VAL A 156 9.54 1.48 11.75
N LEU A 157 10.62 1.41 12.53
CA LEU A 157 10.78 2.17 13.78
C LEU A 157 12.04 3.04 13.69
N GLY A 158 11.91 4.32 14.01
CA GLY A 158 13.04 5.26 13.94
C GLY A 158 13.64 5.43 12.53
N GLY A 159 12.91 5.02 11.48
CA GLY A 159 13.35 5.06 10.09
C GLY A 159 14.13 3.84 9.61
N ILE A 160 14.19 2.76 10.41
CA ILE A 160 14.79 1.47 10.03
C ILE A 160 13.78 0.33 10.13
N SER A 161 13.94 -0.71 9.30
CA SER A 161 13.06 -1.89 9.33
C SER A 161 13.19 -2.68 10.64
N THR A 162 12.07 -3.21 11.14
CA THR A 162 11.99 -3.98 12.40
C THR A 162 12.07 -5.50 12.23
N GLY A 163 11.98 -5.98 10.99
CA GLY A 163 11.84 -7.42 10.69
C GLY A 163 10.39 -7.88 10.55
N GLN A 164 9.42 -7.06 10.98
CA GLN A 164 8.01 -7.26 10.69
C GLN A 164 7.68 -6.86 9.26
N ASP A 165 6.48 -7.20 8.80
CA ASP A 165 5.98 -6.74 7.51
C ASP A 165 6.02 -5.22 7.42
N VAL A 166 6.62 -4.70 6.35
CA VAL A 166 6.60 -3.27 6.04
C VAL A 166 5.29 -2.96 5.35
N ILE A 167 4.48 -2.10 5.95
CA ILE A 167 3.12 -1.80 5.51
C ILE A 167 3.03 -0.33 5.13
N ALA A 168 2.64 -0.07 3.89
CA ALA A 168 2.35 1.26 3.38
C ALA A 168 0.96 1.31 2.74
N SER A 169 0.27 2.43 2.88
CA SER A 169 -1.01 2.68 2.22
C SER A 169 -0.99 3.99 1.47
N ILE A 170 -1.67 4.04 0.33
CA ILE A 170 -1.78 5.24 -0.50
C ILE A 170 -3.23 5.60 -0.76
N ALA A 171 -3.51 6.90 -0.72
CA ALA A 171 -4.81 7.46 -1.08
C ALA A 171 -4.77 8.00 -2.51
N ILE A 172 -5.57 7.42 -3.40
CA ILE A 172 -5.74 7.83 -4.79
C ILE A 172 -6.97 8.74 -4.88
N LYS A 173 -6.81 9.95 -5.44
CA LYS A 173 -7.93 10.87 -5.67
C LYS A 173 -8.83 10.42 -6.84
N PRO A 174 -10.09 10.87 -6.90
CA PRO A 174 -10.92 10.75 -8.10
C PRO A 174 -10.23 11.32 -9.36
N THR A 175 -10.41 10.64 -10.49
CA THR A 175 -9.88 11.05 -11.79
C THR A 175 -10.77 12.11 -12.43
N SER A 176 -10.17 13.13 -13.05
CA SER A 176 -10.90 14.28 -13.59
C SER A 176 -11.50 14.04 -14.98
N SER A 177 -11.85 12.80 -15.33
CA SER A 177 -12.24 12.36 -16.68
C SER A 177 -13.59 11.70 -16.73
#